data_AF-A0A8C4Y3D8-F1
#
_entry.id   AF-A0A8C4Y3D8-F1
#
_cell.length_a   1.000
_cell.length_b   1.000
_cell.length_c   1.000
_cell.angle_alpha   90.00
_cell.angle_beta   90.00
_cell.angle_gamma   90.00
#
_symmetry.space_group_name_H-M   'P 1'
#
loop_
_entity.id
_entity.type
_entity.pdbx_description
1 polymer ?
#
loop_
_entity_poly.entity_id
_entity_poly.type
_entity_poly.pdbx_seq_one_letter_code
_entity_poly.pdbx_strand_id
1 'polypeptide(L)'
;MQYTVSLFLVLLLCSPLGLLLLHSCLSLMWGQVFLEQQQALSLLKRPRRANKGFLEEMLKGNLERECLEEKCSYEEAYEALESTVRTVCTATPRKSLDECLAGNCVSGSGQNYQGTISVTKSGIECQFWTSKFPHRPEFNITTHPDANLTKNYCRNPDNNPNGPWCYTRDPAVRWEECAVPVCGQDKTTVPFIPRTPPLDRTQEPCEMDKGLYYDGNLSVTVSGAKCLPWASDKAKELSHGIMFLPEVKLVENYCRNPDGDDEGVWCYVDHPNTTFEYCDLHYCVRSLDEMDDVIAGRTITQEHQTFFDVTTFGSGEADCGIRPLFEKKKISDKSEQELLASYIGGRIVKGENAEVGSAPWQVMLFRKSPQELLCGASLISDRWVLTAAHCLFYPPWDKNFTTDDILVRIGKHHRTKYERNIEKIAMLDKIIIHPKYNWKENLDRDIALMLLKKPILFSDHIHPVCLPTRELVQSLMLTGFKGRVSGWGNLYETWSSSTGALPSVLQQVNLPIVSQDTCKASTNIKLTDNMFCAGYSPEDSKRGDACEGDSGGPFVMKSPVDNRWYQVGIVSWGEGCDRDGKYGFYTHVFRLKKWMLKTINKYGQ
;
A
#
# COMPACT_ATOMS: atom_id res chain seq x y z
N MET A 1 -23.73 23.38 79.25
CA MET A 1 -24.60 22.24 79.59
C MET A 1 -24.48 21.21 78.46
N GLN A 2 -23.37 20.48 78.40
CA GLN A 2 -22.99 19.64 77.24
C GLN A 2 -22.23 18.38 77.68
N TYR A 3 -22.53 17.89 78.89
CA TYR A 3 -21.87 16.72 79.50
C TYR A 3 -22.86 15.93 80.36
N THR A 4 -23.99 15.50 79.81
CA THR A 4 -24.87 14.52 80.50
C THR A 4 -25.63 13.57 79.57
N VAL A 5 -25.73 13.84 78.26
CA VAL A 5 -26.45 12.95 77.32
C VAL A 5 -25.56 11.82 76.76
N SER A 6 -24.23 11.91 76.91
CA SER A 6 -23.29 10.96 76.28
C SER A 6 -23.06 9.65 77.05
N LEU A 7 -23.56 9.50 78.29
CA LEU A 7 -23.31 8.29 79.10
C LEU A 7 -24.43 7.25 79.01
N PHE A 8 -25.67 7.66 78.72
CA PHE A 8 -26.82 6.75 78.61
C PHE A 8 -26.86 5.97 77.29
N LEU A 9 -26.35 6.54 76.19
CA LEU A 9 -26.32 5.89 74.88
C LEU A 9 -25.26 4.77 74.80
N VAL A 10 -24.15 4.92 75.54
CA VAL A 10 -23.04 3.96 75.54
C VAL A 10 -23.38 2.70 76.35
N LEU A 11 -24.20 2.82 77.40
CA LEU A 11 -24.62 1.68 78.23
C LEU A 11 -25.67 0.78 77.56
N LEU A 12 -26.48 1.32 76.63
CA LEU A 12 -27.46 0.53 75.86
C LEU A 12 -26.80 -0.35 74.78
N LEU A 13 -25.66 0.07 74.23
CA LEU A 13 -24.93 -0.65 73.18
C LEU A 13 -24.02 -1.79 73.70
N CYS A 14 -23.76 -1.86 75.01
CA CYS A 14 -22.93 -2.91 75.62
C CYS A 14 -23.73 -4.03 76.31
N SER A 15 -25.06 -4.06 76.18
CA SER A 15 -25.87 -5.19 76.65
C SER A 15 -26.05 -6.25 75.54
N PRO A 16 -26.12 -7.54 75.87
CA PRO A 16 -26.34 -8.60 74.87
C PRO A 16 -27.69 -8.44 74.15
N LEU A 17 -28.68 -7.76 74.75
CA LEU A 17 -29.94 -7.43 74.08
C LEU A 17 -29.78 -6.31 73.02
N GLY A 18 -28.90 -5.34 73.25
CA GLY A 18 -28.65 -4.24 72.30
C GLY A 18 -27.98 -4.71 71.00
N LEU A 19 -27.06 -5.66 71.08
CA LEU A 19 -26.43 -6.29 69.92
C LEU A 19 -27.39 -7.19 69.13
N LEU A 20 -28.30 -7.91 69.80
CA LEU A 20 -29.36 -8.70 69.15
C LEU A 20 -30.39 -7.84 68.41
N LEU A 21 -30.73 -6.66 68.97
CA LEU A 21 -31.59 -5.67 68.31
C LEU A 21 -30.88 -5.01 67.11
N LEU A 22 -29.58 -4.75 67.19
CA LEU A 22 -28.83 -4.24 66.04
C LEU A 22 -28.66 -5.28 64.93
N HIS A 23 -28.43 -6.56 65.26
CA HIS A 23 -28.35 -7.63 64.27
C HIS A 23 -29.70 -7.94 63.61
N SER A 24 -30.81 -7.89 64.35
CA SER A 24 -32.15 -8.02 63.77
C SER A 24 -32.57 -6.80 62.94
N CYS A 25 -32.11 -5.60 63.29
CA CYS A 25 -32.36 -4.39 62.49
C CYS A 25 -31.48 -4.34 61.22
N LEU A 26 -30.22 -4.81 61.29
CA LEU A 26 -29.33 -4.92 60.12
C LEU A 26 -29.75 -6.04 59.16
N SER A 27 -30.31 -7.16 59.65
CA SER A 27 -30.85 -8.21 58.78
C SER A 27 -32.17 -7.83 58.10
N LEU A 28 -32.93 -6.89 58.66
CA LEU A 28 -34.13 -6.30 58.03
C LEU A 28 -33.81 -5.18 57.02
N MET A 29 -32.60 -4.60 57.06
CA MET A 29 -32.14 -3.55 56.14
C MET A 29 -31.36 -4.08 54.92
N TRP A 30 -31.20 -5.40 54.81
CA TRP A 30 -30.70 -6.06 53.59
C TRP A 30 -31.87 -6.65 52.78
N GLY A 31 -32.96 -5.89 52.67
CA GLY A 31 -33.84 -6.04 51.51
C GLY A 31 -33.00 -5.71 50.28
N GLN A 32 -32.90 -6.63 49.32
CA GLN A 32 -32.19 -6.42 48.07
C GLN A 32 -32.65 -5.10 47.42
N VAL A 33 -31.86 -4.03 47.57
CA VAL A 33 -32.10 -2.74 46.90
C VAL A 33 -31.83 -2.86 45.39
N PHE A 34 -31.16 -3.94 44.98
CA PHE A 34 -30.92 -4.28 43.59
C PHE A 34 -31.51 -5.64 43.27
N LEU A 35 -32.39 -5.67 42.26
CA LEU A 35 -32.90 -6.89 41.68
C LEU A 35 -31.77 -7.64 40.98
N GLU A 36 -31.75 -8.97 41.12
CA GLU A 36 -30.89 -9.83 40.30
C GLU A 36 -31.16 -9.61 38.81
N GLN A 37 -30.14 -9.76 37.96
CA GLN A 37 -30.23 -9.42 36.53
C GLN A 37 -31.41 -10.10 35.80
N GLN A 38 -31.77 -11.33 36.19
CA GLN A 38 -32.93 -12.04 35.66
C GLN A 38 -34.27 -11.44 36.12
N GLN A 39 -34.34 -10.88 37.34
CA GLN A 39 -35.51 -10.19 37.88
C GLN A 39 -35.59 -8.71 37.42
N ALA A 40 -34.46 -8.06 37.17
CA ALA A 40 -34.43 -6.72 36.57
C ALA A 40 -34.93 -6.74 35.11
N LEU A 41 -34.60 -7.79 34.34
CA LEU A 41 -35.10 -8.02 32.98
C LEU A 41 -36.62 -8.29 32.92
N SER A 42 -37.20 -8.86 33.98
CA SER A 42 -38.65 -9.08 34.04
C SER A 42 -39.44 -7.81 34.41
N LEU A 43 -38.80 -6.85 35.10
CA LEU A 43 -39.37 -5.55 35.46
C LEU A 43 -39.19 -4.49 34.36
N LEU A 44 -38.18 -4.63 33.50
CA LEU A 44 -37.99 -3.83 32.29
C LEU A 44 -38.74 -4.41 31.07
N LYS A 45 -39.86 -5.11 31.29
CA LYS A 45 -40.84 -5.34 30.23
C LYS A 45 -41.56 -4.03 29.96
N ARG A 46 -40.92 -3.15 29.19
CA ARG A 46 -41.59 -1.98 28.62
C ARG A 46 -42.72 -2.53 27.74
N PRO A 47 -43.99 -2.17 27.98
CA PRO A 47 -45.04 -2.49 27.02
C PRO A 47 -44.63 -1.83 25.69
N ARG A 48 -44.78 -2.58 24.59
CA ARG A 48 -44.60 -2.00 23.25
C ARG A 48 -45.53 -0.80 23.13
N ARG A 49 -45.02 0.30 22.60
CA ARG A 49 -45.84 1.50 22.38
C ARG A 49 -46.62 1.42 21.08
N ALA A 50 -46.14 0.59 20.15
CA ALA A 50 -46.88 0.20 18.96
C ALA A 50 -48.11 -0.64 19.34
N ASN A 51 -49.18 -0.52 18.54
CA ASN A 51 -50.47 -1.20 18.66
C ASN A 51 -51.43 -0.66 19.76
N LYS A 52 -51.92 0.58 19.65
CA LYS A 52 -52.88 1.16 20.62
C LYS A 52 -54.34 0.75 20.30
N GLY A 53 -54.72 -0.46 20.70
CA GLY A 53 -56.12 -0.91 20.61
C GLY A 53 -56.38 -2.28 21.23
N PHE A 54 -57.63 -2.56 21.62
CA PHE A 54 -58.06 -3.75 22.38
C PHE A 54 -57.73 -5.11 21.72
N LEU A 55 -57.31 -5.13 20.44
CA LEU A 55 -56.89 -6.33 19.71
C LEU A 55 -55.62 -6.14 18.87
N GLU A 56 -55.06 -4.93 18.85
CA GLU A 56 -53.93 -4.58 17.99
C GLU A 56 -52.62 -5.13 18.57
N GLU A 57 -52.51 -5.18 19.92
CA GLU A 57 -51.32 -5.67 20.65
C GLU A 57 -50.93 -7.13 20.33
N MET A 58 -51.87 -7.91 19.76
CA MET A 58 -51.62 -9.29 19.35
C MET A 58 -50.94 -9.41 17.96
N LEU A 59 -50.82 -8.32 17.22
CA LEU A 59 -50.20 -8.28 15.89
C LEU A 59 -48.75 -7.77 16.00
N LYS A 60 -47.85 -8.33 15.18
CA LYS A 60 -46.50 -7.77 15.02
C LYS A 60 -46.67 -6.36 14.42
N GLY A 61 -46.07 -5.34 15.05
CA GLY A 61 -46.15 -3.95 14.59
C GLY A 61 -45.78 -3.85 13.10
N ASN A 62 -46.61 -3.16 12.33
CA ASN A 62 -46.43 -2.97 10.90
C ASN A 62 -46.26 -1.47 10.64
N LEU A 63 -45.21 -1.08 9.91
CA LEU A 63 -44.93 0.32 9.58
C LEU A 63 -46.13 0.99 8.91
N GLU A 64 -46.87 0.26 8.07
CA GLU A 64 -48.04 0.78 7.38
C GLU A 64 -49.14 1.20 8.36
N ARG A 65 -49.38 0.38 9.38
CA ARG A 65 -50.43 0.64 10.37
C ARG A 65 -50.00 1.71 11.38
N GLU A 66 -48.79 1.59 11.91
CA GLU A 66 -48.33 2.45 13.00
C GLU A 66 -47.94 3.85 12.51
N CYS A 67 -47.28 3.97 11.36
CA CYS A 67 -46.64 5.22 10.92
C CYS A 67 -47.15 5.78 9.59
N LEU A 68 -47.80 4.98 8.74
CA LEU A 68 -48.39 5.46 7.49
C LEU A 68 -49.87 5.79 7.63
N GLU A 69 -50.62 5.01 8.41
CA GLU A 69 -52.02 5.26 8.71
C GLU A 69 -52.18 6.24 9.89
N GLU A 70 -51.24 6.25 10.84
CA GLU A 70 -51.26 7.08 12.05
C GLU A 70 -49.98 7.92 12.27
N LYS A 71 -50.03 8.88 13.21
CA LYS A 71 -48.85 9.63 13.67
C LYS A 71 -48.12 8.81 14.74
N CYS A 72 -46.98 8.22 14.38
CA CYS A 72 -46.14 7.48 15.31
C CYS A 72 -45.05 8.30 15.98
N SER A 73 -44.62 7.89 17.18
CA SER A 73 -43.39 8.37 17.84
C SER A 73 -42.14 7.68 17.27
N TYR A 74 -40.97 8.24 17.55
CA TYR A 74 -39.69 7.63 17.14
C TYR A 74 -39.55 6.19 17.66
N GLU A 75 -39.95 5.95 18.91
CA GLU A 75 -39.89 4.61 19.51
C GLU A 75 -40.86 3.62 18.87
N GLU A 76 -42.06 4.06 18.49
CA GLU A 76 -43.05 3.23 17.77
C GLU A 76 -42.52 2.84 16.38
N ALA A 77 -41.93 3.79 15.66
CA ALA A 77 -41.27 3.54 14.38
C ALA A 77 -40.07 2.59 14.50
N TYR A 78 -39.26 2.73 15.55
CA TYR A 78 -38.13 1.83 15.84
C TYR A 78 -38.59 0.41 16.20
N GLU A 79 -39.67 0.28 16.97
CA GLU A 79 -40.26 -1.03 17.32
C GLU A 79 -40.86 -1.74 16.09
N ALA A 80 -41.40 -1.00 15.12
CA ALA A 80 -41.93 -1.57 13.87
C ALA A 80 -40.83 -1.93 12.86
N LEU A 81 -39.77 -1.13 12.77
CA LEU A 81 -38.70 -1.30 11.77
C LEU A 81 -37.48 -2.08 12.27
N GLU A 82 -37.34 -2.22 13.59
CA GLU A 82 -36.17 -2.84 14.27
C GLU A 82 -34.82 -2.25 13.78
N SER A 83 -34.80 -0.99 13.33
CA SER A 83 -33.64 -0.36 12.70
C SER A 83 -33.65 1.16 12.86
N THR A 84 -32.64 1.70 13.56
CA THR A 84 -32.45 3.15 13.74
C THR A 84 -32.30 3.88 12.40
N VAL A 85 -31.62 3.25 11.44
CA VAL A 85 -31.37 3.78 10.10
C VAL A 85 -32.67 3.97 9.31
N ARG A 86 -33.58 2.99 9.40
CA ARG A 86 -34.89 3.08 8.73
C ARG A 86 -35.86 4.00 9.47
N THR A 87 -35.73 4.14 10.79
CA THR A 87 -36.54 5.08 11.58
C THR A 87 -36.39 6.53 11.10
N VAL A 88 -35.22 6.93 10.57
CA VAL A 88 -35.00 8.28 10.00
C VAL A 88 -35.95 8.59 8.84
N CYS A 89 -36.45 7.57 8.14
CA CYS A 89 -37.38 7.77 7.03
C CYS A 89 -38.78 8.23 7.47
N THR A 90 -39.21 7.99 8.71
CA THR A 90 -40.55 8.39 9.15
C THR A 90 -40.74 9.92 9.22
N ALA A 91 -39.65 10.69 9.20
CA ALA A 91 -39.68 12.13 9.07
C ALA A 91 -39.84 12.63 7.61
N THR A 92 -39.80 11.73 6.61
CA THR A 92 -39.94 12.08 5.19
C THR A 92 -41.40 12.14 4.75
N PRO A 93 -41.75 12.95 3.73
CA PRO A 93 -43.10 12.97 3.17
C PRO A 93 -43.55 11.59 2.69
N ARG A 94 -44.82 11.24 2.88
CA ARG A 94 -45.40 9.94 2.50
C ARG A 94 -45.13 9.55 1.04
N LYS A 95 -45.10 10.53 0.12
CA LYS A 95 -44.81 10.31 -1.31
C LYS A 95 -43.38 9.83 -1.60
N SER A 96 -42.43 10.12 -0.70
CA SER A 96 -41.01 9.76 -0.82
C SER A 96 -40.56 8.76 0.25
N LEU A 97 -41.49 8.26 1.07
CA LEU A 97 -41.16 7.32 2.14
C LEU A 97 -40.65 6.00 1.58
N ASP A 98 -41.29 5.49 0.54
CA ASP A 98 -40.88 4.24 -0.12
C ASP A 98 -39.47 4.37 -0.72
N GLU A 99 -39.14 5.52 -1.31
CA GLU A 99 -37.80 5.81 -1.84
C GLU A 99 -36.75 5.88 -0.73
N CYS A 100 -37.11 6.44 0.43
CA CYS A 100 -36.24 6.52 1.61
C CYS A 100 -35.99 5.12 2.21
N LEU A 101 -37.03 4.32 2.37
CA LEU A 101 -36.96 2.95 2.90
C LEU A 101 -36.22 2.00 1.95
N ALA A 102 -36.36 2.21 0.64
CA ALA A 102 -35.56 1.53 -0.38
C ALA A 102 -34.08 1.96 -0.38
N GLY A 103 -33.77 3.13 0.20
CA GLY A 103 -32.42 3.66 0.32
C GLY A 103 -31.88 4.32 -0.95
N ASN A 104 -32.76 4.73 -1.88
CA ASN A 104 -32.36 5.34 -3.15
C ASN A 104 -32.01 6.83 -3.02
N CYS A 105 -32.41 7.46 -1.93
CA CYS A 105 -32.20 8.88 -1.64
C CYS A 105 -31.80 9.09 -0.18
N VAL A 106 -31.27 10.27 0.13
CA VAL A 106 -30.83 10.68 1.46
C VAL A 106 -31.97 11.34 2.24
N SER A 107 -32.20 10.87 3.46
CA SER A 107 -32.97 11.55 4.49
C SER A 107 -32.08 11.89 5.69
N GLY A 108 -32.25 13.07 6.28
CA GLY A 108 -31.39 13.56 7.36
C GLY A 108 -29.93 13.64 6.91
N SER A 109 -29.03 12.99 7.66
CA SER A 109 -27.61 12.87 7.30
C SER A 109 -27.32 11.81 6.23
N GLY A 110 -28.28 10.97 5.84
CA GLY A 110 -28.10 9.99 4.76
C GLY A 110 -27.53 8.64 5.20
N GLN A 111 -27.67 8.27 6.47
CA GLN A 111 -27.37 6.89 6.91
C GLN A 111 -28.30 5.85 6.25
N ASN A 112 -29.51 6.27 5.85
CA ASN A 112 -30.48 5.40 5.16
C ASN A 112 -30.08 5.05 3.72
N TYR A 113 -29.09 5.76 3.16
CA TYR A 113 -28.72 5.61 1.76
C TYR A 113 -28.03 4.27 1.49
N GLN A 114 -28.61 3.49 0.58
CA GLN A 114 -28.11 2.18 0.14
C GLN A 114 -27.91 2.11 -1.38
N GLY A 115 -28.03 3.24 -2.08
CA GLY A 115 -27.86 3.33 -3.53
C GLY A 115 -26.44 2.99 -4.01
N THR A 116 -26.26 3.04 -5.33
CA THR A 116 -25.09 2.52 -6.05
C THR A 116 -24.14 3.60 -6.57
N ILE A 117 -24.34 4.87 -6.20
CA ILE A 117 -23.41 5.95 -6.57
C ILE A 117 -22.02 5.63 -6.02
N SER A 118 -21.02 5.59 -6.91
CA SER A 118 -19.62 5.26 -6.64
C SER A 118 -18.64 6.32 -7.18
N VAL A 119 -19.13 7.56 -7.32
CA VAL A 119 -18.33 8.72 -7.73
C VAL A 119 -18.57 9.88 -6.78
N THR A 120 -17.52 10.64 -6.49
CA THR A 120 -17.56 11.80 -5.61
C THR A 120 -18.18 13.02 -6.32
N LYS A 121 -18.43 14.09 -5.57
CA LYS A 121 -18.92 15.37 -6.12
C LYS A 121 -17.99 15.96 -7.18
N SER A 122 -16.70 15.62 -7.17
CA SER A 122 -15.73 16.09 -8.15
C SER A 122 -15.46 15.13 -9.31
N GLY A 123 -16.20 14.01 -9.36
CA GLY A 123 -16.11 13.00 -10.41
C GLY A 123 -15.02 11.95 -10.19
N ILE A 124 -14.42 11.88 -9.00
CA ILE A 124 -13.40 10.88 -8.68
C ILE A 124 -14.10 9.55 -8.36
N GLU A 125 -13.58 8.45 -8.90
CA GLU A 125 -14.07 7.12 -8.60
C GLU A 125 -13.78 6.74 -7.13
N CYS A 126 -14.77 6.18 -6.47
CA CYS A 126 -14.65 5.72 -5.09
C CYS A 126 -13.76 4.47 -4.97
N GLN A 127 -12.96 4.45 -3.90
CA GLN A 127 -12.25 3.28 -3.43
C GLN A 127 -13.22 2.26 -2.82
N PHE A 128 -12.93 0.97 -3.01
CA PHE A 128 -13.67 -0.10 -2.35
C PHE A 128 -13.49 -0.03 -0.83
N TRP A 129 -14.57 -0.20 -0.06
CA TRP A 129 -14.51 -0.20 1.42
C TRP A 129 -13.65 -1.33 2.00
N THR A 130 -13.46 -2.40 1.23
CA THR A 130 -12.56 -3.51 1.57
C THR A 130 -11.12 -3.27 1.13
N SER A 131 -10.89 -2.37 0.16
CA SER A 131 -9.54 -2.03 -0.32
C SER A 131 -8.82 -1.16 0.72
N LYS A 132 -7.51 -1.34 0.83
CA LYS A 132 -6.62 -0.51 1.66
C LYS A 132 -5.79 0.48 0.85
N PHE A 133 -6.00 0.51 -0.46
CA PHE A 133 -5.26 1.33 -1.39
C PHE A 133 -6.21 2.22 -2.22
N PRO A 134 -5.86 3.51 -2.45
CA PRO A 134 -4.67 4.20 -1.94
C PRO A 134 -4.71 4.56 -0.45
N HIS A 135 -5.89 4.63 0.15
CA HIS A 135 -6.08 5.06 1.53
C HIS A 135 -6.41 3.87 2.43
N ARG A 136 -5.80 3.80 3.61
CA ARG A 136 -6.19 2.82 4.64
C ARG A 136 -7.50 3.29 5.29
N PRO A 137 -8.63 2.55 5.14
CA PRO A 137 -9.91 2.97 5.71
C PRO A 137 -9.90 2.86 7.23
N GLU A 138 -10.36 3.92 7.88
CA GLU A 138 -10.70 3.90 9.31
C GLU A 138 -12.08 3.24 9.52
N PHE A 139 -13.03 3.57 8.65
CA PHE A 139 -14.36 2.98 8.59
C PHE A 139 -14.38 1.79 7.64
N ASN A 140 -14.64 0.60 8.18
CA ASN A 140 -14.70 -0.67 7.45
C ASN A 140 -15.82 -1.58 7.97
N ILE A 141 -16.08 -2.67 7.24
CA ILE A 141 -17.16 -3.64 7.53
C ILE A 141 -17.08 -4.22 8.95
N THR A 142 -15.87 -4.39 9.49
CA THR A 142 -15.65 -4.92 10.83
C THR A 142 -15.99 -3.89 11.91
N THR A 143 -15.64 -2.63 11.69
CA THR A 143 -15.92 -1.53 12.64
C THR A 143 -17.37 -1.07 12.63
N HIS A 144 -18.03 -1.09 11.46
CA HIS A 144 -19.38 -0.55 11.25
C HIS A 144 -20.23 -1.54 10.42
N PRO A 145 -20.62 -2.70 10.99
CA PRO A 145 -21.34 -3.74 10.27
C PRO A 145 -22.71 -3.28 9.77
N ASP A 146 -23.36 -2.36 10.50
CA ASP A 146 -24.71 -1.88 10.20
C ASP A 146 -24.74 -0.80 9.09
N ALA A 147 -23.58 -0.28 8.67
CA ALA A 147 -23.47 0.79 7.68
C ALA A 147 -23.52 0.30 6.21
N ASN A 148 -23.70 -1.02 5.98
CA ASN A 148 -23.79 -1.64 4.65
C ASN A 148 -22.67 -1.17 3.69
N LEU A 149 -21.43 -1.23 4.18
CA LEU A 149 -20.20 -0.83 3.45
C LEU A 149 -19.85 -1.88 2.38
N THR A 150 -20.60 -1.87 1.28
CA THR A 150 -20.46 -2.82 0.17
C THR A 150 -19.83 -2.15 -1.06
N LYS A 151 -18.98 -2.92 -1.75
CA LYS A 151 -18.22 -2.46 -2.94
C LYS A 151 -17.51 -1.13 -2.68
N ASN A 152 -17.71 -0.13 -3.55
CA ASN A 152 -17.20 1.23 -3.47
C ASN A 152 -18.33 2.27 -3.48
N TYR A 153 -19.52 1.90 -3.00
CA TYR A 153 -20.66 2.82 -3.00
C TYR A 153 -20.55 3.86 -1.88
N CYS A 154 -21.02 5.08 -2.11
CA CYS A 154 -20.99 6.13 -1.09
C CYS A 154 -21.88 5.77 0.10
N ARG A 155 -21.37 5.98 1.32
CA ARG A 155 -22.04 5.67 2.59
C ARG A 155 -21.76 6.76 3.61
N ASN A 156 -22.48 6.75 4.73
CA ASN A 156 -22.26 7.70 5.81
C ASN A 156 -22.10 6.99 7.17
N PRO A 157 -20.99 6.25 7.39
CA PRO A 157 -20.78 5.49 8.63
C PRO A 157 -20.50 6.37 9.86
N ASP A 158 -20.05 7.61 9.68
CA ASP A 158 -19.62 8.55 10.72
C ASP A 158 -20.65 9.65 11.02
N ASN A 159 -21.82 9.59 10.39
CA ASN A 159 -22.89 10.59 10.53
C ASN A 159 -22.47 12.02 10.10
N ASN A 160 -21.67 12.12 9.03
CA ASN A 160 -21.24 13.38 8.42
C ASN A 160 -22.47 14.25 8.05
N PRO A 161 -22.54 15.52 8.48
CA PRO A 161 -23.67 16.41 8.20
C PRO A 161 -23.82 16.79 6.72
N ASN A 162 -22.75 16.72 5.92
CA ASN A 162 -22.78 17.04 4.49
C ASN A 162 -23.34 15.90 3.63
N GLY A 163 -23.58 14.72 4.22
CA GLY A 163 -24.15 13.56 3.56
C GLY A 163 -23.16 12.41 3.30
N PRO A 164 -23.55 11.42 2.49
CA PRO A 164 -22.72 10.27 2.16
C PRO A 164 -21.43 10.64 1.44
N TRP A 165 -20.36 9.91 1.73
CA TRP A 165 -19.03 10.09 1.18
C TRP A 165 -18.39 8.74 0.87
N CYS A 166 -17.22 8.77 0.23
CA CYS A 166 -16.39 7.58 0.04
C CYS A 166 -14.91 7.95 0.11
N TYR A 167 -14.07 6.96 0.42
CA TYR A 167 -12.63 7.09 0.14
C TYR A 167 -12.43 7.20 -1.36
N THR A 168 -11.48 8.01 -1.81
CA THR A 168 -11.27 8.22 -3.25
C THR A 168 -10.13 7.37 -3.79
N ARG A 169 -10.11 7.11 -5.10
CA ARG A 169 -8.95 6.51 -5.77
C ARG A 169 -7.80 7.48 -6.03
N ASP A 170 -7.97 8.77 -5.73
CA ASP A 170 -6.93 9.79 -5.83
C ASP A 170 -6.08 9.79 -4.55
N PRO A 171 -4.76 9.49 -4.59
CA PRO A 171 -3.89 9.49 -3.42
C PRO A 171 -3.78 10.87 -2.73
N ALA A 172 -4.05 11.96 -3.45
CA ALA A 172 -4.02 13.31 -2.88
C ALA A 172 -5.30 13.66 -2.10
N VAL A 173 -6.41 12.95 -2.34
CA VAL A 173 -7.71 13.20 -1.68
C VAL A 173 -8.17 11.97 -0.95
N ARG A 174 -8.01 11.96 0.37
CA ARG A 174 -8.35 10.81 1.22
C ARG A 174 -9.81 10.38 1.07
N TRP A 175 -10.73 11.32 1.16
CA TRP A 175 -12.16 11.10 1.03
C TRP A 175 -12.84 12.35 0.51
N GLU A 176 -14.01 12.20 -0.08
CA GLU A 176 -14.83 13.31 -0.56
C GLU A 176 -16.32 12.94 -0.51
N GLU A 177 -17.18 13.93 -0.32
CA GLU A 177 -18.63 13.73 -0.34
C GLU A 177 -19.15 13.39 -1.74
N CYS A 178 -20.24 12.63 -1.78
CA CYS A 178 -20.92 12.25 -3.02
C CYS A 178 -22.17 13.10 -3.23
N ALA A 179 -22.43 13.48 -4.48
CA ALA A 179 -23.65 14.17 -4.85
C ALA A 179 -24.83 13.18 -4.92
N VAL A 180 -25.50 12.96 -3.78
CA VAL A 180 -26.61 12.00 -3.65
C VAL A 180 -27.96 12.72 -3.64
N PRO A 181 -29.01 12.20 -4.30
CA PRO A 181 -30.35 12.82 -4.30
C PRO A 181 -30.96 12.90 -2.90
N VAL A 182 -31.62 14.02 -2.58
CA VAL A 182 -32.36 14.20 -1.32
C VAL A 182 -33.81 13.75 -1.49
N CYS A 183 -34.33 12.95 -0.57
CA CYS A 183 -35.69 12.38 -0.70
C CYS A 183 -36.77 13.47 -0.82
N GLY A 184 -37.61 13.38 -1.86
CA GLY A 184 -38.71 14.33 -2.10
C GLY A 184 -38.29 15.73 -2.54
N GLN A 185 -37.03 15.94 -2.93
CA GLN A 185 -36.50 17.22 -3.41
C GLN A 185 -35.67 17.04 -4.67
N ASP A 186 -35.79 17.97 -5.63
CA ASP A 186 -34.99 17.98 -6.85
C ASP A 186 -33.62 18.65 -6.61
N LYS A 187 -32.86 18.08 -5.68
CA LYS A 187 -31.51 18.55 -5.32
C LYS A 187 -30.66 17.41 -4.78
N THR A 188 -29.35 17.58 -4.86
CA THR A 188 -28.37 16.69 -4.24
C THR A 188 -27.89 17.21 -2.88
N THR A 189 -27.28 16.33 -2.08
CA THR A 189 -26.61 16.68 -0.81
C THR A 189 -25.52 17.73 -1.00
N VAL A 190 -24.73 17.59 -2.05
CA VAL A 190 -23.68 18.52 -2.48
C VAL A 190 -23.74 18.73 -4.00
N PRO A 191 -23.37 19.91 -4.52
CA PRO A 191 -23.34 20.15 -5.96
C PRO A 191 -22.27 19.30 -6.64
N PHE A 192 -22.59 18.73 -7.80
CA PHE A 192 -21.62 18.04 -8.63
C PHE A 192 -20.78 19.07 -9.41
N ILE A 193 -19.48 19.10 -9.15
CA ILE A 193 -18.51 20.03 -9.75
C ILE A 193 -17.35 19.18 -10.29
N PRO A 194 -17.46 18.63 -11.51
CA PRO A 194 -16.43 17.75 -12.05
C PRO A 194 -15.11 18.50 -12.17
N ARG A 195 -13.99 17.85 -11.79
CA ARG A 195 -12.66 18.39 -12.07
C ARG A 195 -12.50 18.51 -13.57
N THR A 196 -12.04 19.68 -14.03
CA THR A 196 -11.51 19.80 -15.39
C THR A 196 -10.35 18.83 -15.54
N PRO A 197 -10.38 17.93 -16.54
CA PRO A 197 -9.22 17.10 -16.85
C PRO A 197 -7.99 18.00 -17.01
N PRO A 198 -6.80 17.58 -16.54
CA PRO A 198 -5.57 18.25 -16.93
C PRO A 198 -5.53 18.35 -18.46
N LEU A 199 -5.14 19.52 -19.00
CA LEU A 199 -4.90 19.66 -20.43
C LEU A 199 -4.00 18.51 -20.90
N ASP A 200 -4.48 17.76 -21.89
CA ASP A 200 -3.75 16.63 -22.43
C ASP A 200 -2.50 17.15 -23.14
N ARG A 201 -1.34 17.02 -22.48
CA ARG A 201 -0.04 17.48 -23.00
C ARG A 201 0.50 16.61 -24.13
N THR A 202 -0.27 15.64 -24.62
CA THR A 202 0.11 14.78 -25.75
C THR A 202 0.43 15.54 -27.04
N GLN A 203 0.17 16.85 -27.11
CA GLN A 203 0.49 17.72 -28.24
C GLN A 203 1.70 18.65 -28.02
N GLU A 204 2.31 18.68 -26.83
CA GLU A 204 3.54 19.44 -26.61
C GLU A 204 4.74 18.68 -27.20
N PRO A 205 5.70 19.37 -27.88
CA PRO A 205 6.93 18.73 -28.33
C PRO A 205 7.67 18.12 -27.14
N CYS A 206 8.04 16.84 -27.25
CA CYS A 206 8.73 16.10 -26.22
C CYS A 206 10.21 15.90 -26.56
N GLU A 207 11.03 15.78 -25.53
CA GLU A 207 12.48 15.56 -25.61
C GLU A 207 12.80 14.07 -25.81
N MET A 208 13.55 13.78 -26.87
CA MET A 208 13.97 12.43 -27.23
C MET A 208 15.17 11.97 -26.38
N ASP A 209 15.39 10.66 -26.32
CA ASP A 209 16.56 10.02 -25.72
C ASP A 209 16.92 10.55 -24.33
N LYS A 210 15.89 10.85 -23.53
CA LYS A 210 16.00 11.39 -22.17
C LYS A 210 16.90 12.63 -22.10
N GLY A 211 16.83 13.48 -23.13
CA GLY A 211 17.56 14.74 -23.19
C GLY A 211 19.08 14.58 -23.36
N LEU A 212 19.54 13.46 -23.92
CA LEU A 212 20.96 13.26 -24.27
C LEU A 212 21.48 14.40 -25.16
N TYR A 213 20.67 14.83 -26.12
CA TYR A 213 20.99 15.91 -27.06
C TYR A 213 20.34 17.25 -26.70
N TYR A 214 19.80 17.38 -25.49
CA TYR A 214 19.14 18.60 -25.06
C TYR A 214 20.14 19.76 -24.96
N ASP A 215 19.90 20.82 -25.72
CA ASP A 215 20.76 22.01 -25.81
C ASP A 215 20.13 23.28 -25.23
N GLY A 216 18.94 23.17 -24.64
CA GLY A 216 18.24 24.29 -24.01
C GLY A 216 18.92 24.88 -22.78
N ASN A 217 18.30 25.93 -22.23
CA ASN A 217 18.86 26.79 -21.17
C ASN A 217 18.25 26.57 -19.77
N LEU A 218 17.53 25.46 -19.56
CA LEU A 218 16.98 25.12 -18.25
C LEU A 218 18.12 25.02 -17.21
N SER A 219 18.05 25.80 -16.13
CA SER A 219 19.11 25.89 -15.10
C SER A 219 18.58 25.74 -13.66
N VAL A 220 17.39 25.16 -13.53
CA VAL A 220 16.68 24.94 -12.26
C VAL A 220 16.16 23.51 -12.22
N THR A 221 16.22 22.91 -11.04
CA THR A 221 15.90 21.50 -10.79
C THR A 221 14.42 21.32 -10.44
N VAL A 222 13.97 20.08 -10.29
CA VAL A 222 12.59 19.77 -9.90
C VAL A 222 12.18 20.37 -8.55
N SER A 223 13.08 20.51 -7.58
CA SER A 223 12.81 21.22 -6.32
C SER A 223 12.88 22.75 -6.42
N GLY A 224 13.28 23.28 -7.58
CA GLY A 224 13.54 24.71 -7.80
C GLY A 224 14.93 25.16 -7.39
N ALA A 225 15.86 24.24 -7.06
CA ALA A 225 17.24 24.60 -6.76
C ALA A 225 17.98 25.07 -8.01
N LYS A 226 18.89 26.05 -7.85
CA LYS A 226 19.68 26.59 -8.96
C LYS A 226 20.88 25.67 -9.23
N CYS A 227 21.06 25.34 -10.50
CA CYS A 227 22.20 24.53 -10.95
C CYS A 227 23.54 25.25 -10.76
N LEU A 228 24.56 24.49 -10.37
CA LEU A 228 25.96 24.92 -10.34
C LEU A 228 26.57 24.94 -11.75
N PRO A 229 27.48 25.89 -12.04
CA PRO A 229 28.21 25.87 -13.30
C PRO A 229 29.06 24.60 -13.44
N TRP A 230 28.97 23.92 -14.59
CA TRP A 230 29.76 22.71 -14.86
C TRP A 230 31.28 22.96 -14.80
N ALA A 231 31.70 24.18 -15.12
CA ALA A 231 33.10 24.59 -15.05
C ALA A 231 33.59 24.96 -13.64
N SER A 232 32.70 24.98 -12.64
CA SER A 232 33.06 25.31 -11.24
C SER A 232 33.96 24.24 -10.63
N ASP A 233 34.81 24.63 -9.68
CA ASP A 233 35.74 23.70 -9.03
C ASP A 233 35.01 22.57 -8.30
N LYS A 234 33.88 22.90 -7.64
CA LYS A 234 33.01 21.91 -6.99
C LYS A 234 32.43 20.89 -7.97
N ALA A 235 31.97 21.33 -9.15
CA ALA A 235 31.45 20.42 -10.17
C ALA A 235 32.56 19.53 -10.75
N LYS A 236 33.76 20.07 -10.97
CA LYS A 236 34.92 19.30 -11.45
C LYS A 236 35.37 18.25 -10.44
N GLU A 237 35.40 18.58 -9.16
CA GLU A 237 35.70 17.64 -8.08
C GLU A 237 34.68 16.49 -8.03
N LEU A 238 33.38 16.83 -8.09
CA LEU A 238 32.30 15.84 -8.11
C LEU A 238 32.25 15.00 -9.41
N SER A 239 32.84 15.50 -10.50
CA SER A 239 32.94 14.79 -11.78
C SER A 239 34.19 13.90 -11.86
N HIS A 240 35.08 13.96 -10.88
CA HIS A 240 36.33 13.21 -10.90
C HIS A 240 36.06 11.70 -10.89
N GLY A 241 36.55 10.98 -11.91
CA GLY A 241 36.34 9.55 -12.08
C GLY A 241 35.01 9.16 -12.74
N ILE A 242 34.17 10.12 -13.13
CA ILE A 242 32.95 9.87 -13.91
C ILE A 242 33.28 10.00 -15.40
N MET A 243 32.89 9.00 -16.19
CA MET A 243 33.04 9.03 -17.64
C MET A 243 31.84 9.74 -18.28
N PHE A 244 32.04 10.97 -18.73
CA PHE A 244 31.05 11.72 -19.50
C PHE A 244 31.18 11.46 -21.00
N LEU A 245 30.03 11.41 -21.67
CA LEU A 245 29.87 11.30 -23.09
C LEU A 245 30.38 12.58 -23.76
N PRO A 246 31.39 12.49 -24.66
CA PRO A 246 32.01 13.67 -25.26
C PRO A 246 31.08 14.43 -26.20
N GLU A 247 29.98 13.81 -26.65
CA GLU A 247 28.98 14.47 -27.50
C GLU A 247 28.17 15.53 -26.73
N VAL A 248 28.09 15.42 -25.40
CA VAL A 248 27.26 16.29 -24.56
C VAL A 248 28.04 17.55 -24.14
N LYS A 249 27.62 18.70 -24.66
CA LYS A 249 28.24 19.98 -24.33
C LYS A 249 27.78 20.49 -22.97
N LEU A 250 28.67 20.46 -21.99
CA LEU A 250 28.48 21.01 -20.64
C LEU A 250 28.67 22.54 -20.63
N VAL A 251 27.60 23.26 -20.99
CA VAL A 251 27.60 24.72 -21.12
C VAL A 251 27.00 25.38 -19.87
N GLU A 252 27.68 26.42 -19.38
CA GLU A 252 27.28 27.22 -18.21
C GLU A 252 26.86 26.34 -17.01
N ASN A 253 25.63 26.51 -16.54
CA ASN A 253 24.99 25.73 -15.48
C ASN A 253 23.68 25.08 -15.96
N TYR A 254 23.53 24.85 -17.27
CA TYR A 254 22.32 24.27 -17.83
C TYR A 254 22.21 22.77 -17.57
N CYS A 255 21.00 22.26 -17.41
CA CYS A 255 20.75 20.85 -17.21
C CYS A 255 21.19 20.05 -18.45
N ARG A 256 21.96 18.98 -18.22
CA ARG A 256 22.50 18.11 -19.28
C ARG A 256 22.41 16.65 -18.86
N ASN A 257 22.53 15.75 -19.82
CA ASN A 257 22.60 14.31 -19.55
C ASN A 257 23.95 13.72 -20.03
N PRO A 258 25.08 14.12 -19.41
CA PRO A 258 26.41 13.75 -19.90
C PRO A 258 26.78 12.29 -19.63
N ASP A 259 26.05 11.57 -18.77
CA ASP A 259 26.34 10.19 -18.37
C ASP A 259 25.35 9.17 -18.97
N GLY A 260 24.45 9.62 -19.86
CA GLY A 260 23.43 8.80 -20.50
C GLY A 260 22.44 8.20 -19.49
N ASP A 261 22.01 9.00 -18.53
CA ASP A 261 21.03 8.62 -17.52
C ASP A 261 19.63 8.44 -18.13
N ASP A 262 19.01 7.28 -17.91
CA ASP A 262 17.66 6.96 -18.37
C ASP A 262 16.58 7.79 -17.63
N GLU A 263 16.91 8.45 -16.50
CA GLU A 263 16.04 9.44 -15.83
C GLU A 263 16.04 10.82 -16.51
N GLY A 264 17.07 11.09 -17.31
CA GLY A 264 17.23 12.29 -18.12
C GLY A 264 18.17 13.35 -17.55
N VAL A 265 17.99 14.59 -17.97
CA VAL A 265 18.92 15.68 -17.66
C VAL A 265 18.95 16.01 -16.16
N TRP A 266 20.14 16.38 -15.70
CA TRP A 266 20.41 16.76 -14.32
C TRP A 266 21.50 17.82 -14.25
N CYS A 267 21.73 18.36 -13.06
CA CYS A 267 22.84 19.25 -12.78
C CYS A 267 23.33 19.08 -11.33
N TYR A 268 24.54 19.54 -11.04
CA TYR A 268 25.00 19.67 -9.66
C TYR A 268 24.31 20.84 -8.96
N VAL A 269 24.06 20.72 -7.66
CA VAL A 269 23.44 21.78 -6.85
C VAL A 269 24.22 21.99 -5.55
N ASP A 270 24.14 23.22 -5.04
CA ASP A 270 24.69 23.56 -3.74
C ASP A 270 23.61 23.43 -2.65
N HIS A 271 23.29 22.19 -2.27
CA HIS A 271 22.27 21.89 -1.28
C HIS A 271 22.85 21.04 -0.14
N PRO A 272 22.48 21.26 1.14
CA PRO A 272 23.04 20.51 2.27
C PRO A 272 22.77 18.99 2.18
N ASN A 273 21.64 18.61 1.59
CA ASN A 273 21.21 17.20 1.53
C ASN A 273 21.54 16.52 0.20
N THR A 274 21.70 17.27 -0.91
CA THR A 274 21.93 16.69 -2.24
C THR A 274 23.05 17.41 -2.99
N THR A 275 23.85 16.67 -3.75
CA THR A 275 24.96 17.21 -4.56
C THR A 275 24.56 17.36 -6.02
N PHE A 276 23.55 16.62 -6.47
CA PHE A 276 22.98 16.70 -7.79
C PHE A 276 21.46 16.57 -7.69
N GLU A 277 20.77 17.05 -8.71
CA GLU A 277 19.33 16.88 -8.82
C GLU A 277 18.91 16.91 -10.29
N TYR A 278 17.82 16.20 -10.60
CA TYR A 278 17.27 16.19 -11.94
C TYR A 278 16.51 17.48 -12.26
N CYS A 279 16.42 17.80 -13.54
CA CYS A 279 15.57 18.89 -14.00
C CYS A 279 14.28 18.37 -14.61
N ASP A 280 13.28 19.24 -14.67
CA ASP A 280 11.96 18.93 -15.21
C ASP A 280 11.94 19.21 -16.71
N LEU A 281 11.85 18.15 -17.52
CA LEU A 281 11.68 18.21 -18.96
C LEU A 281 10.62 17.19 -19.38
N HIS A 282 9.86 17.54 -20.42
CA HIS A 282 8.87 16.65 -20.98
C HIS A 282 9.52 15.64 -21.93
N TYR A 283 9.79 14.42 -21.47
CA TYR A 283 10.41 13.38 -22.30
C TYR A 283 9.37 12.59 -23.08
N CYS A 284 9.75 12.15 -24.29
CA CYS A 284 8.92 11.23 -25.05
C CYS A 284 8.85 9.86 -24.35
N VAL A 285 7.64 9.28 -24.31
CA VAL A 285 7.41 7.92 -23.82
C VAL A 285 7.86 6.96 -24.91
N ARG A 286 8.85 6.10 -24.63
CA ARG A 286 9.22 4.99 -25.50
C ARG A 286 8.92 3.69 -24.78
N SER A 287 8.09 2.83 -25.37
CA SER A 287 7.93 1.46 -24.87
C SER A 287 9.24 0.70 -25.01
N LEU A 288 9.47 -0.28 -24.13
CA LEU A 288 10.56 -1.24 -24.32
C LEU A 288 10.44 -2.00 -25.64
N ASP A 289 9.21 -2.10 -26.16
CA ASP A 289 8.85 -2.78 -27.41
C ASP A 289 9.16 -1.95 -28.68
N GLU A 290 9.37 -0.63 -28.55
CA GLU A 290 9.48 0.32 -29.69
C GLU A 290 10.93 0.71 -30.02
N MET A 291 11.91 -0.09 -29.60
CA MET A 291 13.33 0.16 -29.88
C MET A 291 13.93 -0.97 -30.69
N ASP A 292 13.92 -0.74 -32.01
CA ASP A 292 14.62 -1.37 -33.11
C ASP A 292 14.73 -2.91 -33.09
N ASP A 293 14.15 -3.50 -34.14
CA ASP A 293 14.18 -4.91 -34.60
C ASP A 293 15.59 -5.53 -34.79
N VAL A 294 16.52 -5.39 -33.84
CA VAL A 294 17.94 -5.75 -34.04
C VAL A 294 18.44 -6.87 -33.11
N ILE A 295 17.62 -7.40 -32.20
CA ILE A 295 18.07 -8.49 -31.29
C ILE A 295 17.40 -9.84 -31.59
N ALA A 296 17.06 -10.10 -32.85
CA ALA A 296 16.87 -11.47 -33.35
C ALA A 296 18.15 -11.92 -34.07
N GLY A 297 19.25 -12.14 -33.34
CA GLY A 297 20.42 -12.79 -33.94
C GLY A 297 21.81 -12.48 -33.39
N ARG A 298 21.98 -11.58 -32.41
CA ARG A 298 23.29 -11.45 -31.73
C ARG A 298 23.32 -12.35 -30.50
N THR A 299 24.12 -13.41 -30.57
CA THR A 299 24.58 -14.16 -29.40
C THR A 299 25.26 -13.16 -28.46
N ILE A 300 24.57 -12.75 -27.39
CA ILE A 300 25.16 -11.95 -26.33
C ILE A 300 26.07 -12.89 -25.54
N THR A 301 27.30 -13.09 -26.01
CA THR A 301 28.40 -13.62 -25.20
C THR A 301 29.04 -12.43 -24.47
N GLN A 302 28.35 -11.88 -23.48
CA GLN A 302 28.95 -10.89 -22.59
C GLN A 302 29.15 -11.52 -21.23
N GLU A 303 30.42 -11.70 -20.84
CA GLU A 303 30.79 -11.98 -19.46
C GLU A 303 30.24 -10.88 -18.55
N HIS A 304 29.77 -11.25 -17.36
CA HIS A 304 29.24 -10.29 -16.38
C HIS A 304 30.28 -9.24 -16.00
N GLN A 305 29.98 -7.97 -16.29
CA GLN A 305 30.84 -6.82 -15.97
C GLN A 305 30.31 -6.10 -14.73
N THR A 306 31.21 -5.83 -13.78
CA THR A 306 30.91 -4.98 -12.62
C THR A 306 30.80 -3.52 -13.04
N PHE A 307 29.80 -2.83 -12.51
CA PHE A 307 29.44 -1.47 -12.84
C PHE A 307 29.76 -0.49 -11.71
N PHE A 308 29.72 -0.92 -10.44
CA PHE A 308 29.96 -0.03 -9.31
C PHE A 308 31.40 -0.12 -8.81
N ASP A 309 31.88 0.97 -8.20
CA ASP A 309 33.16 0.99 -7.52
C ASP A 309 33.07 0.19 -6.21
N VAL A 310 33.94 -0.80 -6.03
CA VAL A 310 33.97 -1.69 -4.86
C VAL A 310 34.18 -0.91 -3.55
N THR A 311 34.84 0.25 -3.59
CA THR A 311 35.09 1.06 -2.39
C THR A 311 33.79 1.64 -1.81
N THR A 312 32.88 2.13 -2.65
CA THR A 312 31.61 2.74 -2.24
C THR A 312 30.45 1.75 -2.23
N PHE A 313 30.42 0.82 -3.18
CA PHE A 313 29.40 -0.23 -3.28
C PHE A 313 29.62 -1.36 -2.28
N GLY A 314 30.87 -1.62 -1.90
CA GLY A 314 31.26 -2.80 -1.16
C GLY A 314 31.37 -4.05 -2.03
N SER A 315 31.43 -5.20 -1.38
CA SER A 315 31.55 -6.49 -2.07
C SER A 315 30.21 -7.03 -2.55
N GLY A 316 30.25 -7.96 -3.52
CA GLY A 316 29.09 -8.75 -3.94
C GLY A 316 28.76 -8.65 -5.43
N GLU A 317 29.13 -7.57 -6.11
CA GLU A 317 28.72 -7.36 -7.51
C GLU A 317 29.25 -8.44 -8.47
N ALA A 318 30.51 -8.85 -8.34
CA ALA A 318 31.10 -9.85 -9.24
C ALA A 318 30.47 -11.26 -9.09
N ASP A 319 30.00 -11.61 -7.87
CA ASP A 319 29.44 -12.92 -7.53
C ASP A 319 27.91 -12.86 -7.33
N CYS A 320 27.27 -11.76 -7.72
CA CYS A 320 25.84 -11.56 -7.53
C CYS A 320 25.02 -12.63 -8.28
N GLY A 321 23.81 -12.91 -7.79
CA GLY A 321 22.84 -13.74 -8.52
C GLY A 321 23.22 -15.21 -8.70
N ILE A 322 24.33 -15.68 -8.12
CA ILE A 322 24.76 -17.09 -8.12
C ILE A 322 24.49 -17.65 -6.73
N ARG A 323 23.40 -18.40 -6.54
CA ARG A 323 23.00 -18.84 -5.19
C ARG A 323 23.93 -19.94 -4.69
N PRO A 324 24.41 -19.86 -3.43
CA PRO A 324 25.36 -20.84 -2.90
C PRO A 324 24.83 -22.28 -2.84
N LEU A 325 23.53 -22.46 -2.58
CA LEU A 325 22.92 -23.78 -2.47
C LEU A 325 22.42 -24.36 -3.80
N PHE A 326 22.41 -23.55 -4.87
CA PHE A 326 21.85 -23.91 -6.18
C PHE A 326 22.91 -23.77 -7.27
N GLU A 327 23.08 -22.59 -7.86
CA GLU A 327 23.99 -22.37 -8.99
C GLU A 327 25.44 -22.78 -8.69
N LYS A 328 25.96 -22.48 -7.48
CA LYS A 328 27.32 -22.92 -7.10
C LYS A 328 27.47 -24.44 -7.00
N LYS A 329 26.38 -25.15 -6.74
CA LYS A 329 26.31 -26.62 -6.68
C LYS A 329 25.79 -27.25 -7.98
N LYS A 330 25.46 -26.44 -8.99
CA LYS A 330 24.83 -26.86 -10.25
C LYS A 330 23.51 -27.61 -10.03
N ILE A 331 22.73 -27.17 -9.07
CA ILE A 331 21.40 -27.68 -8.74
C ILE A 331 20.37 -26.60 -9.08
N SER A 332 19.24 -27.00 -9.65
CA SER A 332 18.09 -26.12 -9.87
C SER A 332 17.03 -26.32 -8.79
N ASP A 333 16.34 -25.23 -8.42
CA ASP A 333 15.12 -25.30 -7.61
C ASP A 333 13.95 -25.86 -8.41
N LYS A 334 12.94 -26.34 -7.68
CA LYS A 334 11.78 -27.08 -8.23
C LYS A 334 11.01 -26.32 -9.32
N SER A 335 11.04 -25.00 -9.30
CA SER A 335 10.21 -24.16 -10.17
C SER A 335 11.00 -23.42 -11.25
N GLU A 336 12.31 -23.66 -11.37
CA GLU A 336 13.13 -23.06 -12.44
C GLU A 336 12.71 -23.51 -13.83
N GLN A 337 12.31 -24.78 -13.97
CA GLN A 337 11.83 -25.29 -15.25
C GLN A 337 10.60 -24.52 -15.74
N GLU A 338 9.74 -24.06 -14.83
CA GLU A 338 8.58 -23.26 -15.18
C GLU A 338 8.96 -21.85 -15.66
N LEU A 339 10.01 -21.25 -15.10
CA LEU A 339 10.48 -19.92 -15.52
C LEU A 339 10.94 -19.89 -16.98
N LEU A 340 11.53 -21.00 -17.43
CA LEU A 340 12.14 -21.15 -18.75
C LEU A 340 11.20 -21.81 -19.77
N ALA A 341 10.14 -22.50 -19.33
CA ALA A 341 9.17 -23.13 -20.22
C ALA A 341 8.09 -22.12 -20.65
N SER A 342 8.19 -21.65 -21.88
CA SER A 342 7.35 -20.60 -22.46
C SER A 342 5.88 -20.97 -22.74
N TYR A 343 5.28 -21.97 -22.08
CA TYR A 343 3.85 -22.36 -22.11
C TYR A 343 3.74 -23.87 -21.82
N ILE A 344 3.77 -24.31 -20.56
CA ILE A 344 3.25 -25.65 -20.23
C ILE A 344 2.27 -25.55 -19.06
N GLY A 345 1.04 -26.03 -19.35
CA GLY A 345 -0.07 -26.14 -18.42
C GLY A 345 0.29 -27.00 -17.23
N GLY A 346 0.54 -26.33 -16.11
CA GLY A 346 0.57 -26.91 -14.78
C GLY A 346 -0.46 -26.18 -13.92
N ARG A 347 -0.97 -26.79 -12.86
CA ARG A 347 -1.84 -26.11 -11.91
C ARG A 347 -0.97 -25.52 -10.81
N ILE A 348 -0.80 -24.20 -10.78
CA ILE A 348 -0.37 -23.48 -9.57
C ILE A 348 -1.40 -22.41 -9.31
N VAL A 349 -2.02 -22.48 -8.13
CA VAL A 349 -2.93 -21.48 -7.59
C VAL A 349 -2.46 -21.23 -6.17
N LYS A 350 -2.14 -19.97 -5.85
CA LYS A 350 -1.53 -19.49 -4.60
C LYS A 350 -0.05 -19.86 -4.51
N GLY A 351 0.78 -18.90 -4.08
CA GLY A 351 2.25 -19.07 -4.00
C GLY A 351 2.66 -20.36 -3.31
N GLU A 352 3.83 -20.88 -3.68
CA GLU A 352 4.37 -22.09 -3.09
C GLU A 352 5.46 -21.76 -2.06
N ASN A 353 5.67 -22.68 -1.12
CA ASN A 353 6.79 -22.55 -0.19
C ASN A 353 8.11 -22.55 -0.96
N ALA A 354 8.86 -21.46 -0.84
CA ALA A 354 10.20 -21.34 -1.41
C ALA A 354 11.14 -22.37 -0.75
N GLU A 355 12.15 -22.83 -1.47
CA GLU A 355 13.17 -23.69 -0.88
C GLU A 355 14.11 -22.86 0.01
N VAL A 356 14.69 -23.48 1.03
CA VAL A 356 15.61 -22.79 1.95
C VAL A 356 16.82 -22.27 1.15
N GLY A 357 17.09 -20.97 1.25
CA GLY A 357 18.19 -20.33 0.54
C GLY A 357 17.99 -20.17 -0.98
N SER A 358 16.77 -20.40 -1.49
CA SER A 358 16.44 -20.18 -2.92
C SER A 358 16.36 -18.70 -3.32
N ALA A 359 16.17 -17.80 -2.36
CA ALA A 359 16.23 -16.35 -2.51
C ALA A 359 17.10 -15.73 -1.41
N PRO A 360 18.43 -15.94 -1.42
CA PRO A 360 19.34 -15.53 -0.34
C PRO A 360 19.54 -14.00 -0.26
N TRP A 361 19.04 -13.25 -1.25
CA TRP A 361 18.99 -11.79 -1.27
C TRP A 361 17.74 -11.23 -0.59
N GLN A 362 16.78 -12.05 -0.19
CA GLN A 362 15.53 -11.59 0.42
C GLN A 362 15.81 -10.90 1.77
N VAL A 363 15.28 -9.68 1.91
CA VAL A 363 15.38 -8.86 3.13
C VAL A 363 13.99 -8.57 3.66
N MET A 364 13.85 -8.56 4.98
CA MET A 364 12.64 -8.07 5.67
C MET A 364 12.92 -6.72 6.32
N LEU A 365 12.01 -5.74 6.10
CA LEU A 365 11.99 -4.47 6.81
C LEU A 365 11.08 -4.58 8.03
N PHE A 366 11.59 -4.24 9.20
CA PHE A 366 10.83 -4.22 10.44
C PHE A 366 10.83 -2.85 11.08
N ARG A 367 9.65 -2.45 11.58
CA ARG A 367 9.55 -1.40 12.59
C ARG A 367 10.10 -1.94 13.91
N LYS A 368 10.88 -1.12 14.63
CA LYS A 368 11.47 -1.52 15.92
C LYS A 368 10.42 -1.59 17.03
N SER A 369 9.54 -0.60 17.12
CA SER A 369 8.54 -0.48 18.20
C SER A 369 7.23 0.18 17.73
N PRO A 370 6.08 -0.49 17.90
CA PRO A 370 5.95 -1.93 18.16
C PRO A 370 6.59 -2.73 17.01
N GLN A 371 7.00 -3.97 17.29
CA GLN A 371 7.61 -4.81 16.27
C GLN A 371 6.57 -5.21 15.22
N GLU A 372 6.77 -4.75 13.99
CA GLU A 372 5.84 -4.96 12.87
C GLU A 372 6.63 -5.19 11.59
N LEU A 373 6.20 -6.18 10.78
CA LEU A 373 6.72 -6.37 9.43
C LEU A 373 6.15 -5.29 8.52
N LEU A 374 7.01 -4.48 7.91
CA LEU A 374 6.61 -3.36 7.07
C LEU A 374 6.52 -3.76 5.59
N CYS A 375 7.64 -4.27 5.06
CA CYS A 375 7.82 -4.54 3.64
C CYS A 375 8.92 -5.59 3.40
N GLY A 376 9.00 -6.08 2.17
CA GLY A 376 10.15 -6.76 1.62
C GLY A 376 11.23 -5.78 1.13
N ALA A 377 12.41 -6.34 0.85
CA ALA A 377 13.52 -5.67 0.20
C ALA A 377 14.49 -6.71 -0.37
N SER A 378 15.52 -6.23 -1.07
CA SER A 378 16.57 -7.05 -1.65
C SER A 378 17.97 -6.56 -1.30
N LEU A 379 18.86 -7.51 -1.06
CA LEU A 379 20.28 -7.26 -0.86
C LEU A 379 20.98 -7.18 -2.22
N ILE A 380 21.64 -6.06 -2.51
CA ILE A 380 22.37 -5.83 -3.77
C ILE A 380 23.90 -5.83 -3.57
N SER A 381 24.37 -5.60 -2.34
CA SER A 381 25.79 -5.71 -1.96
C SER A 381 25.93 -6.11 -0.49
N ASP A 382 27.15 -6.16 0.05
CA ASP A 382 27.37 -6.38 1.48
C ASP A 382 26.81 -5.26 2.39
N ARG A 383 26.50 -4.08 1.85
CA ARG A 383 26.08 -2.92 2.64
C ARG A 383 24.88 -2.16 2.07
N TRP A 384 24.44 -2.48 0.86
CA TRP A 384 23.33 -1.81 0.21
C TRP A 384 22.10 -2.70 0.09
N VAL A 385 20.96 -2.15 0.49
CA VAL A 385 19.63 -2.78 0.40
C VAL A 385 18.72 -1.91 -0.46
N LEU A 386 17.97 -2.55 -1.35
CA LEU A 386 17.03 -1.93 -2.27
C LEU A 386 15.58 -2.25 -1.86
N THR A 387 14.70 -1.26 -1.88
CA THR A 387 13.27 -1.42 -1.56
C THR A 387 12.42 -0.37 -2.28
N ALA A 388 11.11 -0.39 -2.07
CA ALA A 388 10.18 0.62 -2.56
C ALA A 388 10.18 1.87 -1.65
N ALA A 389 9.97 3.04 -2.23
CA ALA A 389 9.90 4.30 -1.48
C ALA A 389 8.67 4.36 -0.56
N HIS A 390 7.52 3.85 -1.01
CA HIS A 390 6.27 3.85 -0.23
C HIS A 390 6.37 2.99 1.05
N CYS A 391 7.35 2.09 1.14
CA CYS A 391 7.65 1.34 2.36
C CYS A 391 8.24 2.21 3.47
N LEU A 392 8.86 3.34 3.11
CA LEU A 392 9.56 4.25 4.01
C LEU A 392 8.80 5.57 4.18
N PHE A 393 8.24 6.08 3.08
CA PHE A 393 7.54 7.37 3.04
C PHE A 393 6.27 7.27 2.20
N TYR A 394 5.11 7.41 2.85
CA TYR A 394 3.81 7.45 2.20
C TYR A 394 2.81 8.22 3.07
N PRO A 395 2.65 9.54 2.83
CA PRO A 395 1.79 10.41 3.63
C PRO A 395 0.32 9.98 3.78
N PRO A 396 -0.34 9.35 2.77
CA PRO A 396 -1.73 8.90 2.95
C PRO A 396 -1.94 7.87 4.07
N TRP A 397 -0.87 7.22 4.52
CA TRP A 397 -0.86 6.28 5.66
C TRP A 397 -0.05 6.82 6.86
N ASP A 398 0.18 8.14 6.91
CA ASP A 398 0.97 8.81 7.95
C ASP A 398 2.38 8.20 8.13
N LYS A 399 2.93 7.70 7.03
CA LYS A 399 4.20 6.96 7.03
C LYS A 399 5.36 7.90 6.66
N ASN A 400 6.27 8.09 7.60
CA ASN A 400 7.55 8.77 7.39
C ASN A 400 8.59 8.19 8.35
N PHE A 401 9.23 7.09 7.95
CA PHE A 401 10.18 6.37 8.79
C PHE A 401 11.60 6.89 8.65
N THR A 402 12.29 6.98 9.78
CA THR A 402 13.71 7.30 9.86
C THR A 402 14.57 6.05 10.06
N THR A 403 15.89 6.19 9.98
CA THR A 403 16.85 5.10 10.24
C THR A 403 16.71 4.51 11.64
N ASP A 404 16.24 5.30 12.60
CA ASP A 404 16.04 4.87 13.97
C ASP A 404 14.73 4.11 14.19
N ASP A 405 13.78 4.20 13.27
CA ASP A 405 12.51 3.47 13.35
C ASP A 405 12.60 2.05 12.78
N ILE A 406 13.58 1.80 11.91
CA ILE A 406 13.68 0.59 11.09
C ILE A 406 14.92 -0.25 11.41
N LEU A 407 14.76 -1.57 11.37
CA LEU A 407 15.85 -2.52 11.24
C LEU A 407 15.57 -3.49 10.09
N VAL A 408 16.62 -4.12 9.57
CA VAL A 408 16.49 -5.16 8.55
C VAL A 408 16.91 -6.53 9.07
N ARG A 409 16.22 -7.57 8.62
CA ARG A 409 16.57 -8.98 8.88
C ARG A 409 16.84 -9.68 7.55
N ILE A 410 17.98 -10.36 7.45
CA ILE A 410 18.52 -10.92 6.21
C ILE A 410 18.77 -12.42 6.41
N GLY A 411 18.52 -13.24 5.39
CA GLY A 411 18.78 -14.68 5.42
C GLY A 411 17.73 -15.51 6.16
N LYS A 412 16.49 -14.99 6.23
CA LYS A 412 15.37 -15.67 6.88
C LYS A 412 14.66 -16.64 5.95
N HIS A 413 14.07 -17.67 6.54
CA HIS A 413 13.12 -18.55 5.88
C HIS A 413 11.76 -18.55 6.60
N HIS A 414 11.77 -18.60 7.93
CA HIS A 414 10.56 -18.51 8.75
C HIS A 414 10.35 -17.09 9.29
N ARG A 415 9.20 -16.49 8.98
CA ARG A 415 8.80 -15.15 9.45
C ARG A 415 8.65 -15.07 10.97
N THR A 416 8.01 -16.07 11.56
CA THR A 416 7.62 -16.06 12.98
C THR A 416 8.74 -16.51 13.93
N LYS A 417 9.78 -17.17 13.41
CA LYS A 417 10.88 -17.71 14.23
C LYS A 417 12.12 -16.84 14.14
N TYR A 418 12.86 -16.78 15.25
CA TYR A 418 14.22 -16.26 15.27
C TYR A 418 15.20 -17.39 14.92
N GLU A 419 15.83 -17.30 13.76
CA GLU A 419 16.68 -18.31 13.11
C GLU A 419 18.17 -17.95 13.29
N ARG A 420 18.62 -17.88 14.55
CA ARG A 420 19.92 -17.33 14.99
C ARG A 420 21.16 -17.80 14.20
N ASN A 421 21.13 -19.01 13.65
CA ASN A 421 22.27 -19.61 12.95
C ASN A 421 22.41 -19.13 11.49
N ILE A 422 21.30 -18.72 10.87
CA ILE A 422 21.27 -18.33 9.46
C ILE A 422 20.97 -16.85 9.26
N GLU A 423 20.12 -16.26 10.11
CA GLU A 423 19.69 -14.88 9.93
C GLU A 423 20.65 -13.88 10.58
N LYS A 424 20.66 -12.67 10.02
CA LYS A 424 21.39 -11.52 10.57
C LYS A 424 20.47 -10.33 10.71
N ILE A 425 20.63 -9.60 11.81
CA ILE A 425 19.96 -8.33 12.07
C ILE A 425 20.95 -7.21 11.78
N ALA A 426 20.57 -6.26 10.92
CA ALA A 426 21.38 -5.09 10.61
C ALA A 426 20.59 -3.79 10.84
N MET A 427 21.32 -2.76 11.27
CA MET A 427 20.80 -1.42 11.47
C MET A 427 21.11 -0.57 10.26
N LEU A 428 20.31 0.47 10.03
CA LEU A 428 20.50 1.39 8.92
C LEU A 428 21.35 2.59 9.34
N ASP A 429 22.24 3.03 8.46
CA ASP A 429 22.96 4.30 8.54
C ASP A 429 22.22 5.42 7.80
N LYS A 430 21.69 5.11 6.61
CA LYS A 430 20.93 6.06 5.79
C LYS A 430 19.74 5.40 5.10
N ILE A 431 18.69 6.20 4.92
CA ILE A 431 17.55 5.95 4.03
C ILE A 431 17.57 7.02 2.96
N ILE A 432 17.54 6.60 1.68
CA ILE A 432 17.64 7.49 0.53
C ILE A 432 16.50 7.16 -0.43
N ILE A 433 15.47 8.01 -0.42
CA ILE A 433 14.32 7.91 -1.33
C ILE A 433 14.66 8.61 -2.64
N HIS A 434 14.18 8.08 -3.77
CA HIS A 434 14.35 8.74 -5.06
C HIS A 434 13.76 10.16 -5.06
N PRO A 435 14.49 11.19 -5.53
CA PRO A 435 14.03 12.58 -5.45
C PRO A 435 12.75 12.84 -6.27
N LYS A 436 12.55 12.09 -7.35
CA LYS A 436 11.35 12.16 -8.21
C LYS A 436 10.24 11.16 -7.81
N TYR A 437 10.30 10.55 -6.62
CA TYR A 437 9.24 9.65 -6.16
C TYR A 437 7.90 10.38 -6.06
N ASN A 438 6.92 9.94 -6.85
CA ASN A 438 5.63 10.62 -7.01
C ASN A 438 4.48 9.86 -6.33
N TRP A 439 4.38 9.99 -5.01
CA TRP A 439 3.29 9.38 -4.24
C TRP A 439 1.91 10.01 -4.47
N LYS A 440 1.84 11.20 -5.08
CA LYS A 440 0.60 11.96 -5.22
C LYS A 440 -0.24 11.50 -6.42
N GLU A 441 0.40 11.05 -7.49
CA GLU A 441 -0.30 10.75 -8.75
C GLU A 441 -0.35 9.25 -9.04
N ASN A 442 0.81 8.58 -9.13
CA ASN A 442 0.88 7.22 -9.69
C ASN A 442 1.97 6.32 -9.07
N LEU A 443 2.66 6.76 -8.02
CA LEU A 443 3.80 6.07 -7.41
C LEU A 443 4.98 5.87 -8.37
N ASP A 444 5.18 6.81 -9.31
CA ASP A 444 6.35 6.76 -10.19
C ASP A 444 7.67 6.94 -9.44
N ARG A 445 8.71 6.25 -9.91
CA ARG A 445 9.99 6.04 -9.22
C ARG A 445 9.83 5.62 -7.77
N ASP A 446 9.01 4.61 -7.52
CA ASP A 446 8.84 4.00 -6.20
C ASP A 446 10.04 3.12 -5.83
N ILE A 447 11.17 3.78 -5.55
CA ILE A 447 12.47 3.17 -5.24
C ILE A 447 13.15 3.91 -4.08
N ALA A 448 13.79 3.15 -3.20
CA ALA A 448 14.66 3.68 -2.16
C ALA A 448 15.87 2.77 -1.93
N LEU A 449 17.00 3.40 -1.61
CA LEU A 449 18.22 2.75 -1.17
C LEU A 449 18.40 2.91 0.33
N MET A 450 18.89 1.86 0.97
CA MET A 450 19.25 1.89 2.38
C MET A 450 20.68 1.40 2.56
N LEU A 451 21.47 2.18 3.29
CA LEU A 451 22.85 1.85 3.64
C LEU A 451 22.87 1.18 5.02
N LEU A 452 23.51 0.02 5.12
CA LEU A 452 23.70 -0.68 6.38
C LEU A 452 24.81 -0.02 7.21
N LYS A 453 24.59 0.09 8.52
CA LYS A 453 25.57 0.63 9.47
C LYS A 453 26.83 -0.22 9.60
N LYS A 454 26.73 -1.52 9.28
CA LYS A 454 27.86 -2.46 9.21
C LYS A 454 27.65 -3.38 8.01
N PRO A 455 28.71 -3.65 7.21
CA PRO A 455 28.63 -4.64 6.14
C PRO A 455 28.23 -6.02 6.67
N ILE A 456 27.48 -6.77 5.87
CA ILE A 456 27.04 -8.13 6.16
C ILE A 456 27.97 -9.14 5.51
N LEU A 457 28.21 -10.25 6.20
CA LEU A 457 28.99 -11.36 5.66
C LEU A 457 28.08 -12.27 4.82
N PHE A 458 28.52 -12.61 3.62
CA PHE A 458 27.83 -13.58 2.78
C PHE A 458 27.94 -15.00 3.34
N SER A 459 26.91 -15.80 3.07
CA SER A 459 26.78 -17.19 3.52
C SER A 459 25.85 -17.95 2.58
N ASP A 460 25.63 -19.23 2.85
CA ASP A 460 24.68 -20.05 2.09
C ASP A 460 23.25 -19.49 2.04
N HIS A 461 22.89 -18.62 3.00
CA HIS A 461 21.55 -18.04 3.16
C HIS A 461 21.52 -16.53 2.92
N ILE A 462 22.69 -15.89 2.73
CA ILE A 462 22.82 -14.43 2.55
C ILE A 462 23.74 -14.19 1.37
N HIS A 463 23.18 -13.78 0.24
CA HIS A 463 23.93 -13.57 -1.00
C HIS A 463 23.20 -12.55 -1.89
N PRO A 464 23.88 -11.58 -2.53
CA PRO A 464 23.22 -10.49 -3.22
C PRO A 464 22.66 -10.91 -4.60
N VAL A 465 21.64 -10.19 -5.07
CA VAL A 465 21.08 -10.32 -6.44
C VAL A 465 21.80 -9.39 -7.41
N CYS A 466 21.84 -9.74 -8.70
CA CYS A 466 22.42 -8.86 -9.72
C CYS A 466 21.47 -7.74 -10.13
N LEU A 467 22.04 -6.61 -10.56
CA LEU A 467 21.32 -5.50 -11.16
C LEU A 467 21.52 -5.53 -12.69
N PRO A 468 20.42 -5.52 -13.48
CA PRO A 468 20.51 -5.77 -14.91
C PRO A 468 21.02 -4.54 -15.69
N THR A 469 21.40 -4.76 -16.94
CA THR A 469 21.51 -3.68 -17.94
C THR A 469 20.22 -3.57 -18.73
N ARG A 470 20.07 -2.48 -19.48
CA ARG A 470 18.91 -2.26 -20.34
C ARG A 470 18.74 -3.37 -21.38
N GLU A 471 19.82 -3.78 -22.03
CA GLU A 471 19.84 -4.80 -23.07
C GLU A 471 19.43 -6.16 -22.51
N LEU A 472 19.88 -6.48 -21.30
CA LEU A 472 19.51 -7.72 -20.62
C LEU A 472 18.01 -7.74 -20.27
N VAL A 473 17.46 -6.65 -19.72
CA VAL A 473 16.02 -6.58 -19.41
C VAL A 473 15.19 -6.76 -20.68
N GLN A 474 15.57 -6.09 -21.77
CA GLN A 474 14.91 -6.24 -23.06
C GLN A 474 14.93 -7.70 -23.53
N SER A 475 16.10 -8.34 -23.51
CA SER A 475 16.22 -9.75 -23.89
C SER A 475 15.35 -10.67 -23.02
N LEU A 476 15.34 -10.46 -21.70
CA LEU A 476 14.60 -11.33 -20.77
C LEU A 476 13.08 -11.14 -20.89
N MET A 477 12.60 -9.90 -21.00
CA MET A 477 11.17 -9.59 -21.05
C MET A 477 10.55 -9.94 -22.41
N LEU A 478 11.28 -9.73 -23.53
CA LEU A 478 10.76 -10.01 -24.88
C LEU A 478 10.73 -11.51 -25.24
N THR A 479 11.58 -12.33 -24.61
CA THR A 479 11.63 -13.77 -24.89
C THR A 479 10.47 -14.55 -24.26
N GLY A 480 9.60 -13.88 -23.49
CA GLY A 480 8.45 -14.50 -22.84
C GLY A 480 8.81 -15.34 -21.61
N PHE A 481 10.01 -15.16 -21.05
CA PHE A 481 10.36 -15.75 -19.76
C PHE A 481 9.52 -15.15 -18.64
N LYS A 482 9.16 -15.99 -17.67
CA LYS A 482 8.48 -15.51 -16.47
C LYS A 482 9.48 -14.88 -15.52
N GLY A 483 9.03 -13.92 -14.71
CA GLY A 483 9.76 -13.50 -13.52
C GLY A 483 9.25 -14.20 -12.27
N ARG A 484 9.97 -14.02 -11.17
CA ARG A 484 9.63 -14.57 -9.87
C ARG A 484 9.57 -13.47 -8.82
N VAL A 485 8.52 -13.52 -8.00
CA VAL A 485 8.40 -12.73 -6.78
C VAL A 485 8.56 -13.66 -5.58
N SER A 486 9.26 -13.20 -4.55
CA SER A 486 9.38 -13.90 -3.28
C SER A 486 9.11 -12.97 -2.10
N GLY A 487 8.43 -13.50 -1.08
CA GLY A 487 8.13 -12.73 0.12
C GLY A 487 7.21 -13.45 1.10
N TRP A 488 6.76 -12.71 2.10
CA TRP A 488 5.86 -13.21 3.14
C TRP A 488 4.55 -12.40 3.18
N GLY A 489 4.18 -11.81 2.06
CA GLY A 489 2.92 -11.12 1.88
C GLY A 489 1.72 -12.04 1.97
N ASN A 490 0.54 -11.42 1.99
CA ASN A 490 -0.73 -12.11 2.03
C ASN A 490 -0.88 -13.05 0.84
N LEU A 491 -1.36 -14.26 1.08
CA LEU A 491 -1.65 -15.21 -0.02
C LEU A 491 -2.95 -14.87 -0.79
N TYR A 492 -3.72 -13.90 -0.27
CA TYR A 492 -5.06 -13.57 -0.72
C TYR A 492 -5.41 -12.13 -0.35
N GLU A 493 -6.23 -11.48 -1.18
CA GLU A 493 -6.73 -10.13 -0.93
C GLU A 493 -7.51 -9.98 0.40
N THR A 494 -8.27 -10.99 0.81
CA THR A 494 -9.27 -10.89 1.90
C THR A 494 -8.78 -11.29 3.29
N TRP A 495 -7.51 -11.64 3.46
CA TRP A 495 -7.04 -12.12 4.75
C TRP A 495 -6.66 -10.92 5.61
N SER A 496 -7.42 -10.78 6.71
CA SER A 496 -7.28 -9.79 7.77
C SER A 496 -5.87 -9.20 7.90
N SER A 497 -5.78 -7.87 8.09
CA SER A 497 -4.53 -7.14 8.39
C SER A 497 -3.80 -7.60 9.65
N SER A 498 -4.29 -8.64 10.33
CA SER A 498 -3.63 -9.22 11.49
C SER A 498 -2.41 -10.04 11.05
N THR A 499 -1.27 -9.79 11.69
CA THR A 499 0.03 -10.46 11.46
C THR A 499 -0.01 -12.00 11.60
N GLY A 500 -1.10 -12.55 12.15
CA GLY A 500 -1.39 -13.99 12.23
C GLY A 500 -1.89 -14.63 10.93
N ALA A 501 -2.31 -13.85 9.93
CA ALA A 501 -2.83 -14.36 8.65
C ALA A 501 -1.76 -14.51 7.56
N LEU A 502 -0.57 -13.93 7.76
CA LEU A 502 0.55 -13.99 6.82
C LEU A 502 1.24 -15.37 6.81
N PRO A 503 1.78 -15.85 5.68
CA PRO A 503 2.51 -17.11 5.62
C PRO A 503 3.71 -17.10 6.57
N SER A 504 3.91 -18.23 7.26
CA SER A 504 5.02 -18.39 8.21
C SER A 504 6.35 -18.71 7.52
N VAL A 505 6.28 -19.29 6.32
CA VAL A 505 7.41 -19.69 5.48
C VAL A 505 7.47 -18.78 4.26
N LEU A 506 8.68 -18.50 3.76
CA LEU A 506 8.89 -17.70 2.55
C LEU A 506 8.12 -18.31 1.38
N GLN A 507 7.33 -17.49 0.69
CA GLN A 507 6.59 -17.89 -0.50
C GLN A 507 7.33 -17.43 -1.75
N GLN A 508 7.05 -18.11 -2.85
CA GLN A 508 7.45 -17.69 -4.19
C GLN A 508 6.32 -17.91 -5.20
N VAL A 509 6.29 -17.07 -6.24
CA VAL A 509 5.38 -17.21 -7.37
C VAL A 509 6.07 -16.76 -8.66
N ASN A 510 5.86 -17.54 -9.72
CA ASN A 510 6.33 -17.21 -11.07
C ASN A 510 5.22 -16.49 -11.82
N LEU A 511 5.49 -15.32 -12.38
CA LEU A 511 4.52 -14.44 -13.02
C LEU A 511 4.95 -14.12 -14.46
N PRO A 512 4.05 -14.23 -15.45
CA PRO A 512 4.34 -13.78 -16.81
C PRO A 512 4.36 -12.25 -16.85
N ILE A 513 5.21 -11.70 -17.73
CA ILE A 513 5.23 -10.27 -18.02
C ILE A 513 4.03 -9.92 -18.89
N VAL A 514 3.38 -8.80 -18.58
CA VAL A 514 2.22 -8.29 -19.32
C VAL A 514 2.69 -7.15 -20.22
N SER A 515 2.21 -7.12 -21.47
CA SER A 515 2.53 -6.03 -22.39
C SER A 515 2.03 -4.69 -21.86
N GLN A 516 2.75 -3.62 -22.21
CA GLN A 516 2.45 -2.28 -21.70
C GLN A 516 1.04 -1.82 -22.07
N ASP A 517 0.56 -2.16 -23.27
CA ASP A 517 -0.78 -1.78 -23.74
C ASP A 517 -1.88 -2.51 -22.97
N THR A 518 -1.73 -3.81 -22.73
CA THR A 518 -2.65 -4.58 -21.90
C THR A 518 -2.67 -4.05 -20.47
N CYS A 519 -1.50 -3.70 -19.92
CA CYS A 519 -1.46 -3.12 -18.59
C CYS A 519 -2.12 -1.74 -18.52
N LYS A 520 -1.86 -0.84 -19.48
CA LYS A 520 -2.53 0.47 -19.56
C LYS A 520 -4.05 0.31 -19.67
N ALA A 521 -4.52 -0.63 -20.49
CA ALA A 521 -5.96 -0.90 -20.63
C ALA A 521 -6.59 -1.48 -19.34
N SER A 522 -5.78 -2.09 -18.48
CA SER A 522 -6.25 -2.69 -17.22
C SER A 522 -6.56 -1.67 -16.13
N THR A 523 -6.07 -0.42 -16.22
CA THR A 523 -6.18 0.57 -15.14
C THR A 523 -6.48 1.98 -15.64
N ASN A 524 -7.14 2.78 -14.80
CA ASN A 524 -7.34 4.22 -15.04
C ASN A 524 -6.14 5.05 -14.56
N ILE A 525 -5.17 4.45 -13.88
CA ILE A 525 -3.98 5.13 -13.38
C ILE A 525 -2.98 5.32 -14.53
N LYS A 526 -2.39 6.52 -14.63
CA LYS A 526 -1.43 6.85 -15.67
C LYS A 526 -0.12 6.08 -15.47
N LEU A 527 0.06 5.02 -16.26
CA LEU A 527 1.26 4.19 -16.26
C LEU A 527 2.43 4.89 -16.98
N THR A 528 3.60 4.93 -16.35
CA THR A 528 4.84 5.47 -16.94
C THR A 528 5.67 4.35 -17.57
N ASP A 529 6.69 4.72 -18.35
CA ASP A 529 7.68 3.77 -18.91
C ASP A 529 8.68 3.24 -17.87
N ASN A 530 8.66 3.79 -16.65
CA ASN A 530 9.39 3.32 -15.47
C ASN A 530 8.67 2.18 -14.75
N MET A 531 7.47 1.82 -15.17
CA MET A 531 6.67 0.74 -14.59
C MET A 531 6.35 -0.33 -15.62
N PHE A 532 6.24 -1.56 -15.14
CA PHE A 532 5.72 -2.69 -15.91
C PHE A 532 4.78 -3.52 -15.04
N CYS A 533 4.04 -4.42 -15.69
CA CYS A 533 3.06 -5.24 -15.03
C CYS A 533 3.38 -6.72 -15.25
N ALA A 534 3.07 -7.52 -14.25
CA ALA A 534 3.20 -8.96 -14.32
C ALA A 534 2.01 -9.60 -13.60
N GLY A 535 1.54 -10.72 -14.14
CA GLY A 535 0.36 -11.39 -13.62
C GLY A 535 -0.34 -12.20 -14.71
N TYR A 536 -1.14 -13.17 -14.28
CA TYR A 536 -1.87 -14.05 -15.17
C TYR A 536 -3.08 -13.36 -15.80
N SER A 537 -3.38 -13.71 -17.05
CA SER A 537 -4.60 -13.29 -17.74
C SER A 537 -5.83 -13.97 -17.11
N PRO A 538 -7.04 -13.37 -17.18
CA PRO A 538 -8.28 -14.06 -16.79
C PRO A 538 -8.52 -15.38 -17.52
N GLU A 539 -7.96 -15.53 -18.72
CA GLU A 539 -8.07 -16.73 -19.55
C GLU A 539 -7.10 -17.84 -19.12
N ASP A 540 -6.09 -17.51 -18.31
CA ASP A 540 -5.12 -18.48 -17.84
C ASP A 540 -5.74 -19.42 -16.81
N SER A 541 -5.45 -20.71 -16.97
CA SER A 541 -5.80 -21.73 -15.97
C SER A 541 -5.01 -21.60 -14.65
N LYS A 542 -3.90 -20.84 -14.67
CA LYS A 542 -3.06 -20.52 -13.51
C LYS A 542 -3.46 -19.17 -12.93
N ARG A 543 -3.32 -19.04 -11.61
CA ARG A 543 -3.60 -17.80 -10.88
C ARG A 543 -2.55 -17.53 -9.81
N GLY A 544 -2.41 -16.27 -9.44
CA GLY A 544 -1.44 -15.82 -8.45
C GLY A 544 -0.95 -14.41 -8.74
N ASP A 545 -0.61 -13.69 -7.68
CA ASP A 545 -0.20 -12.30 -7.74
C ASP A 545 0.72 -11.96 -6.55
N ALA A 546 1.54 -10.93 -6.70
CA ALA A 546 2.19 -10.31 -5.55
C ALA A 546 1.15 -9.57 -4.71
N CYS A 547 1.23 -9.63 -3.39
CA CYS A 547 0.20 -9.06 -2.54
C CYS A 547 0.77 -8.30 -1.35
N GLU A 548 -0.11 -7.70 -0.57
CA GLU A 548 0.19 -6.94 0.64
C GLU A 548 1.25 -7.62 1.52
N GLY A 549 2.39 -6.94 1.75
CA GLY A 549 3.52 -7.46 2.52
C GLY A 549 4.69 -7.98 1.66
N ASP A 550 4.50 -8.19 0.36
CA ASP A 550 5.58 -8.40 -0.60
C ASP A 550 6.14 -7.08 -1.15
N SER A 551 5.43 -5.97 -0.93
CA SER A 551 5.82 -4.61 -1.33
C SER A 551 7.27 -4.29 -0.94
N GLY A 552 7.99 -3.65 -1.87
CA GLY A 552 9.43 -3.39 -1.77
C GLY A 552 10.32 -4.61 -2.04
N GLY A 553 9.76 -5.82 -2.12
CA GLY A 553 10.48 -7.05 -2.42
C GLY A 553 10.97 -7.12 -3.88
N PRO A 554 11.81 -8.11 -4.20
CA PRO A 554 12.39 -8.23 -5.53
C PRO A 554 11.46 -8.97 -6.51
N PHE A 555 11.38 -8.44 -7.73
CA PHE A 555 10.95 -9.20 -8.90
C PHE A 555 12.21 -9.60 -9.69
N VAL A 556 12.52 -10.91 -9.72
CA VAL A 556 13.76 -11.45 -10.29
C VAL A 556 13.51 -12.30 -11.53
N MET A 557 14.48 -12.31 -12.43
CA MET A 557 14.51 -13.18 -13.61
C MET A 557 15.87 -13.88 -13.67
N LYS A 558 15.88 -15.12 -14.15
CA LYS A 558 17.12 -15.88 -14.37
C LYS A 558 17.56 -15.72 -15.81
N SER A 559 18.82 -15.31 -15.99
CA SER A 559 19.42 -15.18 -17.31
C SER A 559 19.84 -16.53 -17.85
N PRO A 560 19.38 -16.95 -19.05
CA PRO A 560 19.81 -18.21 -19.67
C PRO A 560 21.23 -18.14 -20.23
N VAL A 561 21.81 -16.94 -20.36
CA VAL A 561 23.13 -16.70 -20.98
C VAL A 561 24.25 -17.01 -20.00
N ASP A 562 24.17 -16.47 -18.79
CA ASP A 562 25.22 -16.56 -17.76
C ASP A 562 24.75 -17.26 -16.48
N ASN A 563 23.51 -17.76 -16.47
CA ASN A 563 22.91 -18.52 -15.38
C ASN A 563 22.79 -17.74 -14.05
N ARG A 564 22.79 -16.40 -14.11
CA ARG A 564 22.63 -15.52 -12.93
C ARG A 564 21.20 -15.03 -12.75
N TRP A 565 20.87 -14.69 -11.51
CA TRP A 565 19.60 -14.05 -11.15
C TRP A 565 19.74 -12.52 -11.10
N TYR A 566 18.86 -11.85 -11.84
CA TYR A 566 18.80 -10.40 -11.95
C TYR A 566 17.49 -9.85 -11.39
N GLN A 567 17.56 -8.79 -10.59
CA GLN A 567 16.38 -8.07 -10.14
C GLN A 567 15.98 -7.05 -11.21
N VAL A 568 14.94 -7.37 -11.98
CA VAL A 568 14.45 -6.51 -13.05
C VAL A 568 13.39 -5.51 -12.55
N GLY A 569 12.76 -5.82 -11.41
CA GLY A 569 11.74 -4.96 -10.82
C GLY A 569 11.73 -4.94 -9.28
N ILE A 570 11.03 -3.95 -8.74
CA ILE A 570 10.67 -3.83 -7.33
C ILE A 570 9.14 -3.94 -7.24
N VAL A 571 8.65 -4.83 -6.37
CA VAL A 571 7.21 -4.96 -6.08
C VAL A 571 6.71 -3.64 -5.51
N SER A 572 5.75 -2.99 -6.18
CA SER A 572 5.28 -1.66 -5.79
C SER A 572 3.86 -1.73 -5.22
N TRP A 573 2.83 -1.72 -6.08
CA TRP A 573 1.42 -1.70 -5.69
C TRP A 573 0.55 -2.51 -6.68
N GLY A 574 -0.76 -2.62 -6.41
CA GLY A 574 -1.73 -3.24 -7.30
C GLY A 574 -3.17 -2.82 -6.98
N GLU A 575 -4.10 -2.93 -7.94
CA GLU A 575 -5.53 -2.65 -7.71
C GLU A 575 -6.27 -3.82 -7.02
N GLY A 576 -5.63 -4.43 -6.02
CA GLY A 576 -6.01 -5.70 -5.40
C GLY A 576 -5.08 -6.83 -5.83
N CYS A 577 -5.22 -7.99 -5.19
CA CYS A 577 -4.38 -9.16 -5.46
C CYS A 577 -5.18 -10.22 -6.23
N ASP A 578 -4.66 -10.69 -7.36
CA ASP A 578 -5.22 -11.78 -8.18
C ASP A 578 -6.67 -11.50 -8.63
N ARG A 579 -6.98 -10.25 -8.98
CA ARG A 579 -8.30 -9.86 -9.51
C ARG A 579 -8.36 -10.03 -11.03
N ASP A 580 -9.51 -10.49 -11.54
CA ASP A 580 -9.71 -10.61 -12.99
C ASP A 580 -9.53 -9.27 -13.69
N GLY A 581 -8.67 -9.25 -14.70
CA GLY A 581 -8.38 -8.06 -15.51
C GLY A 581 -7.52 -7.02 -14.80
N LYS A 582 -6.85 -7.37 -13.70
CA LYS A 582 -5.90 -6.54 -12.96
C LYS A 582 -4.57 -7.28 -12.79
N TYR A 583 -3.49 -6.52 -12.63
CA TYR A 583 -2.13 -7.02 -12.54
C TYR A 583 -1.35 -6.35 -11.40
N GLY A 584 -0.28 -7.00 -10.94
CA GLY A 584 0.70 -6.38 -10.06
C GLY A 584 1.57 -5.38 -10.82
N PHE A 585 1.88 -4.24 -10.18
CA PHE A 585 2.73 -3.19 -10.74
C PHE A 585 4.12 -3.22 -10.12
N TYR A 586 5.13 -3.06 -10.97
CA TYR A 586 6.53 -3.16 -10.61
C TYR A 586 7.31 -1.96 -11.14
N THR A 587 8.24 -1.44 -10.36
CA THR A 587 9.16 -0.38 -10.79
C THR A 587 10.37 -1.00 -11.49
N HIS A 588 10.71 -0.56 -12.70
CA HIS A 588 11.89 -1.00 -13.44
C HIS A 588 13.19 -0.60 -12.77
N VAL A 589 14.08 -1.55 -12.50
CA VAL A 589 15.37 -1.27 -11.85
C VAL A 589 16.41 -0.71 -12.83
N PHE A 590 16.42 -1.16 -14.09
CA PHE A 590 17.48 -0.78 -15.05
C PHE A 590 17.51 0.74 -15.33
N ARG A 591 16.33 1.39 -15.41
CA ARG A 591 16.22 2.83 -15.66
C ARG A 591 16.77 3.69 -14.52
N LEU A 592 16.93 3.11 -13.34
CA LEU A 592 17.33 3.80 -12.11
C LEU A 592 18.77 3.49 -11.71
N LYS A 593 19.51 2.71 -12.52
CA LYS A 593 20.87 2.26 -12.22
C LYS A 593 21.87 3.42 -12.11
N LYS A 594 21.71 4.48 -12.90
CA LYS A 594 22.56 5.68 -12.89
C LYS A 594 22.28 6.57 -11.67
N TRP A 595 21.01 6.70 -11.27
CA TRP A 595 20.65 7.27 -9.98
C TRP A 595 21.30 6.51 -8.82
N MET A 596 21.24 5.17 -8.84
CA MET A 596 21.87 4.33 -7.83
C MET A 596 23.38 4.56 -7.80
N LEU A 597 24.06 4.63 -8.95
CA LEU A 597 25.50 4.91 -9.04
C LEU A 597 25.87 6.22 -8.36
N LYS A 598 25.21 7.32 -8.74
CA LYS A 598 25.46 8.65 -8.17
C LYS A 598 25.20 8.67 -6.66
N THR A 599 24.15 7.99 -6.22
CA THR A 599 23.78 7.86 -4.81
C THR A 599 24.82 7.07 -4.02
N ILE A 600 25.25 5.92 -4.53
CA ILE A 600 26.21 5.05 -3.87
C ILE A 600 27.58 5.71 -3.80
N ASN A 601 28.04 6.37 -4.88
CA ASN A 601 29.31 7.08 -4.87
C ASN A 601 29.34 8.21 -3.84
N LYS A 602 28.20 8.87 -3.62
CA LYS A 602 28.07 9.95 -2.64
C LYS A 602 28.09 9.45 -1.19
N TYR A 603 27.35 8.39 -0.90
CA TYR A 603 27.07 7.97 0.48
C TYR A 603 27.83 6.73 0.93
N GLY A 604 28.49 6.02 0.01
CA GLY A 604 29.21 4.79 0.29
C GLY A 604 30.64 4.99 0.81
N GLN A 605 31.11 6.23 0.90
CA GLN A 605 32.44 6.59 1.41
C GLN A 605 32.53 6.50 2.93
#